data_AF-A0A6N3CSG5-F1
#
_entry.id   AF-A0A6N3CSG5-F1
#
_cell.length_a   1.000
_cell.length_b   1.000
_cell.length_c   1.000
_cell.angle_alpha   90.00
_cell.angle_beta   90.00
_cell.angle_gamma   90.00
#
_symmetry.space_group_name_H-M   'P 1'
#
loop_
_entity.id
_entity.type
_entity.pdbx_description
1 polymer ?
#
loop_
_entity_poly.entity_id
_entity_poly.type
_entity_poly.pdbx_seq_one_letter_code
_entity_poly.pdbx_strand_id
1 'polypeptide(L)'
;MTNRELFRVSKRRLCELTSQYYEPVTLKEVAYEKVSKHFGYFLFFMNQNQHEVKVYFDRYRDTNILRIECRQEAFEKMYHPSDQELITFGLIRKEKYEQLCRCA
;
A
#
# COMPACT_ATOMS: atom_id res chain seq x y z
N MET A 1 10.71 -7.41 15.74
CA MET A 1 9.33 -7.46 15.22
C MET A 1 9.40 -7.52 13.70
N THR A 2 8.62 -8.38 13.05
CA THR A 2 8.61 -8.51 11.59
C THR A 2 7.57 -7.59 10.95
N ASN A 3 7.75 -7.23 9.67
CA ASN A 3 6.74 -6.47 8.92
C ASN A 3 5.37 -7.17 8.92
N ARG A 4 5.33 -8.51 8.92
CA ARG A 4 4.08 -9.28 8.98
C ARG A 4 3.31 -9.07 10.29
N GLU A 5 4.01 -8.84 11.39
CA GLU A 5 3.39 -8.56 12.69
C GLU A 5 2.97 -7.10 12.82
N LEU A 6 3.76 -6.19 12.26
CA LEU A 6 3.54 -4.75 12.32
C LEU A 6 2.34 -4.31 11.48
N PHE A 7 2.18 -4.90 10.29
CA PHE A 7 1.19 -4.44 9.31
C PHE A 7 -0.09 -5.27 9.29
N ARG A 8 -1.19 -4.61 8.96
CA ARG A 8 -2.50 -5.19 8.66
C ARG A 8 -3.05 -4.56 7.37
N VAL A 9 -2.37 -4.83 6.27
CA VAL A 9 -2.79 -4.40 4.93
C VAL A 9 -3.99 -5.24 4.50
N SER A 10 -5.07 -4.57 4.13
CA SER A 10 -6.23 -5.18 3.48
C SER A 10 -6.47 -4.46 2.15
N LYS A 11 -7.19 -5.10 1.24
CA LYS A 11 -7.64 -4.48 -0.01
C LYS A 11 -8.19 -3.07 0.20
N ARG A 12 -9.14 -2.91 1.13
CA ARG A 12 -9.77 -1.62 1.45
C ARG A 12 -8.77 -0.56 1.87
N ARG A 13 -7.88 -0.87 2.82
CA ARG A 13 -6.90 0.09 3.33
C ARG A 13 -5.87 0.48 2.29
N LEU A 14 -5.46 -0.48 1.46
CA LEU A 14 -4.54 -0.20 0.35
C LEU A 14 -5.22 0.70 -0.69
N CYS A 15 -6.50 0.50 -1.02
CA CYS A 15 -7.26 1.42 -1.88
C CYS A 15 -7.36 2.84 -1.28
N GLU A 16 -7.64 2.94 0.02
CA GLU A 16 -7.73 4.23 0.73
C GLU A 16 -6.37 4.98 0.68
N LEU A 17 -5.26 4.27 0.90
CA LEU A 17 -3.92 4.83 0.74
C LEU A 17 -3.61 5.23 -0.70
N THR A 18 -3.91 4.37 -1.69
CA THR A 18 -3.69 4.67 -3.11
C THR A 18 -4.44 5.93 -3.53
N SER A 19 -5.65 6.15 -3.03
CA SER A 19 -6.48 7.31 -3.35
C SER A 19 -5.91 8.65 -2.82
N GLN A 20 -4.86 8.62 -2.00
CA GLN A 20 -4.10 9.83 -1.63
C GLN A 20 -3.12 10.28 -2.73
N TYR A 21 -2.64 9.35 -3.55
CA TYR A 21 -1.56 9.60 -4.51
C TYR A 21 -1.98 9.47 -5.97
N TYR A 22 -3.12 8.82 -6.22
CA TYR A 22 -3.71 8.58 -7.52
C TYR A 22 -5.23 8.81 -7.45
N GLU A 23 -5.88 8.82 -8.62
CA GLU A 23 -7.33 8.99 -8.73
C GLU A 23 -8.11 8.10 -7.75
N PRO A 24 -9.28 8.55 -7.26
CA PRO A 24 -10.09 7.79 -6.31
C PRO A 24 -10.36 6.36 -6.80
N VAL A 25 -9.94 5.38 -6.00
CA VAL A 25 -10.13 3.97 -6.33
C VAL A 25 -11.55 3.55 -5.96
N THR A 26 -12.39 3.27 -6.96
CA THR A 26 -13.70 2.66 -6.71
C THR A 26 -13.52 1.17 -6.48
N LEU A 27 -14.03 0.62 -5.37
CA LEU A 27 -13.83 -0.79 -4.99
C LEU A 27 -14.51 -1.82 -5.92
N LYS A 28 -15.20 -1.37 -6.97
CA LYS A 28 -15.76 -2.24 -8.00
C LYS A 28 -14.61 -2.79 -8.84
N GLU A 29 -14.51 -4.13 -8.89
CA GLU A 29 -13.55 -4.85 -9.73
C GLU A 29 -12.07 -4.57 -9.41
N VAL A 30 -11.66 -5.09 -8.26
CA VAL A 30 -10.31 -4.88 -7.75
C VAL A 30 -9.72 -6.23 -7.34
N ALA A 31 -8.60 -6.63 -7.93
CA ALA A 31 -7.84 -7.80 -7.52
C ALA A 31 -6.82 -7.40 -6.43
N TYR A 32 -6.62 -8.29 -5.46
CA TYR A 32 -5.70 -8.06 -4.34
C TYR A 32 -4.93 -9.33 -4.05
N GLU A 33 -3.61 -9.23 -4.08
CA GLU A 33 -2.72 -10.36 -3.85
C GLU A 33 -1.70 -10.02 -2.77
N LYS A 34 -1.46 -11.00 -1.89
CA LYS A 34 -0.41 -10.92 -0.88
C LYS A 34 0.72 -11.86 -1.28
N VAL A 35 1.90 -11.31 -1.53
CA VAL A 35 3.10 -12.12 -1.72
C VAL A 35 3.62 -12.52 -0.36
N SER A 36 3.75 -13.82 -0.12
CA SER A 36 4.22 -14.32 1.18
C SER A 36 5.74 -14.28 1.28
N LYS A 37 6.49 -14.62 0.23
CA LYS A 37 7.96 -14.71 0.26
C LYS A 37 8.65 -13.37 0.54
N HIS A 38 8.11 -12.28 0.03
CA HIS A 38 8.54 -10.91 0.30
C HIS A 38 7.33 -10.19 0.90
N PHE A 39 7.49 -9.41 1.97
CA PHE A 39 6.39 -8.64 2.55
C PHE A 39 5.89 -7.63 1.51
N GLY A 40 4.94 -8.03 0.66
CA GLY A 40 4.51 -7.25 -0.50
C GLY A 40 3.05 -7.51 -0.83
N TYR A 41 2.36 -6.47 -1.28
CA TYR A 41 0.94 -6.48 -1.59
C TYR A 41 0.72 -5.86 -2.95
N PHE A 42 -0.08 -6.53 -3.77
CA PHE A 42 -0.54 -6.01 -5.04
C PHE A 42 -2.01 -5.66 -4.98
N LEU A 43 -2.35 -4.58 -5.66
CA LEU A 43 -3.71 -4.11 -5.88
C LEU A 43 -3.84 -3.75 -7.36
N PHE A 44 -4.86 -4.29 -8.02
CA PHE A 44 -5.15 -4.04 -9.43
C PHE A 44 -6.56 -3.50 -9.54
N PHE A 45 -6.76 -2.45 -10.34
CA PHE A 45 -8.08 -1.89 -10.60
C PHE A 45 -8.12 -1.20 -11.96
N MET A 46 -9.33 -0.93 -12.45
CA MET A 46 -9.54 -0.12 -13.64
C MET A 46 -9.78 1.34 -13.22
N ASN A 47 -9.03 2.28 -13.80
CA ASN A 47 -9.28 3.70 -13.58
C ASN A 47 -10.48 4.19 -14.38
N GLN A 48 -10.74 5.50 -14.34
CA GLN A 48 -11.90 6.12 -15.00
C GLN A 48 -11.89 5.94 -16.53
N ASN A 49 -10.70 5.79 -17.12
CA ASN A 49 -10.49 5.58 -18.55
C ASN A 49 -10.53 4.11 -18.96
N GLN A 50 -10.91 3.20 -18.07
CA GLN A 50 -10.80 1.74 -18.28
C GLN A 50 -9.35 1.30 -18.59
N HIS A 51 -8.37 1.95 -17.97
CA HIS A 51 -6.99 1.49 -18.00
C HIS A 51 -6.66 0.69 -16.74
N GLU A 52 -5.87 -0.37 -16.92
CA GLU A 52 -5.39 -1.19 -15.82
C GLU A 52 -4.34 -0.42 -15.01
N VAL A 53 -4.61 -0.23 -13.73
CA VAL A 53 -3.67 0.35 -12.76
C VAL A 53 -3.16 -0.74 -11.84
N LYS A 54 -1.84 -0.81 -11.71
CA LYS A 54 -1.12 -1.72 -10.82
C LYS A 54 -0.54 -0.93 -9.67
N VAL A 55 -0.85 -1.38 -8.46
CA VAL A 55 -0.30 -0.81 -7.24
C VAL A 55 0.47 -1.90 -6.52
N TYR A 56 1.69 -1.57 -6.12
CA TYR A 56 2.53 -2.42 -5.30
C TYR A 56 2.89 -1.69 -4.01
N PHE A 57 2.66 -2.35 -2.88
CA PHE A 57 3.03 -1.86 -1.57
C PHE A 57 3.95 -2.83 -0.84
N ASP A 58 5.09 -2.34 -0.37
CA ASP A 58 5.99 -3.07 0.51
C ASP A 58 6.67 -2.16 1.55
N ARG A 59 7.48 -2.78 2.40
CA ARG A 59 8.45 -2.09 3.24
C ARG A 59 9.80 -2.79 3.12
N TYR A 60 10.81 -2.06 2.69
CA TYR A 60 12.18 -2.54 2.53
C TYR A 60 13.16 -1.66 3.29
N ARG A 61 13.99 -2.26 4.16
CA ARG A 61 14.98 -1.55 5.02
C ARG A 61 14.39 -0.29 5.68
N ASP A 62 13.24 -0.47 6.32
CA ASP A 62 12.48 0.57 7.03
C ASP A 62 11.85 1.68 6.18
N THR A 63 12.02 1.63 4.86
CA THR A 63 11.33 2.51 3.92
C THR A 63 10.05 1.86 3.42
N ASN A 64 8.92 2.54 3.59
CA ASN A 64 7.67 2.14 2.95
C ASN A 64 7.69 2.55 1.48
N ILE A 65 7.21 1.68 0.60
CA ILE A 65 7.19 1.94 -0.85
C ILE A 65 5.78 1.67 -1.35
N LEU A 66 5.22 2.66 -2.04
CA LEU A 66 3.99 2.52 -2.80
C LEU A 66 4.30 2.87 -4.25
N ARG A 67 4.32 1.88 -5.13
CA ARG A 67 4.49 2.06 -6.57
C ARG A 67 3.12 1.99 -7.25
N ILE A 68 2.84 2.94 -8.14
CA ILE A 68 1.61 3.01 -8.93
C ILE A 68 2.01 3.08 -10.40
N GLU A 69 1.50 2.16 -11.20
CA GLU A 69 1.81 2.01 -12.63
C GLU A 69 0.50 1.92 -13.43
N CYS A 70 0.36 2.74 -14.47
CA CYS A 70 -0.69 2.66 -15.48
C CYS A 70 -0.01 2.78 -16.86
N ARG A 71 0.20 1.64 -17.53
CA ARG A 71 1.00 1.58 -18.77
C ARG A 71 0.37 2.35 -19.92
N GLN A 72 -0.95 2.24 -20.05
CA GLN A 72 -1.75 2.90 -21.09
C GLN A 72 -1.62 4.43 -21.02
N GLU A 73 -1.33 4.98 -19.83
CA GLU A 73 -1.16 6.42 -19.59
C GLU A 73 0.30 6.84 -19.51
N ALA A 74 1.25 5.91 -19.75
CA ALA A 74 2.68 6.11 -19.49
C ALA A 74 2.96 6.67 -18.07
N PHE A 75 2.11 6.29 -17.10
CA PHE A 75 2.21 6.75 -15.73
C PHE A 75 2.92 5.71 -14.88
N GLU A 76 4.02 6.12 -14.28
CA GLU A 76 4.70 5.33 -13.26
C GLU A 76 5.26 6.27 -12.19
N LYS A 77 4.85 6.08 -10.95
CA LYS A 77 5.38 6.83 -9.81
C LYS A 77 5.61 5.93 -8.61
N MET A 78 6.64 6.28 -7.85
CA MET A 78 6.98 5.67 -6.57
C MET A 78 6.80 6.73 -5.48
N TYR A 79 6.10 6.34 -4.42
CA TYR A 79 5.82 7.16 -3.25
C TYR A 79 6.36 6.47 -2.01
N HIS A 80 6.64 7.27 -0.99
CA HIS A 80 7.17 6.80 0.30
C HIS A 80 6.28 7.28 1.45
N PRO A 81 5.10 6.65 1.65
CA PRO A 81 4.22 7.01 2.75
C PRO A 81 4.95 6.90 4.09
N SER A 82 4.83 7.93 4.93
CA SER A 82 5.37 7.92 6.28
C SER A 82 4.67 6.89 7.16
N ASP A 83 5.34 6.44 8.23
CA ASP A 83 4.72 5.55 9.21
C ASP A 83 3.47 6.16 9.83
N GLN A 84 3.43 7.50 10.00
CA GLN A 84 2.27 8.22 10.51
C GLN A 84 1.08 8.19 9.54
N GLU A 85 1.32 8.33 8.23
CA GLU A 85 0.27 8.14 7.22
C GLU A 85 -0.27 6.70 7.28
N LEU A 86 0.62 5.71 7.32
CA LEU A 86 0.23 4.30 7.36
C LEU A 86 -0.51 3.91 8.66
N ILE A 87 -0.22 4.56 9.78
CA ILE A 87 -1.00 4.43 11.02
C ILE A 87 -2.38 5.05 10.85
N THR A 88 -2.47 6.24 10.23
CA THR A 88 -3.74 6.95 9.97
C THR A 88 -4.69 6.12 9.12
N PHE A 89 -4.19 5.47 8.07
CA PHE A 89 -4.96 4.53 7.24
C PHE A 89 -5.10 3.13 7.85
N GLY A 90 -4.52 2.90 9.03
CA GLY A 90 -4.57 1.63 9.74
C GLY A 90 -3.81 0.49 9.05
N LEU A 91 -2.93 0.76 8.09
CA LEU A 91 -2.05 -0.25 7.50
C LEU A 91 -1.01 -0.73 8.51
N ILE A 92 -0.55 0.15 9.41
CA ILE A 92 0.29 -0.20 10.56
C ILE A 92 -0.59 -0.37 11.81
N ARG A 93 -0.31 -1.41 12.61
CA ARG A 93 -0.92 -1.59 13.93
C ARG A 93 -0.24 -0.64 14.92
N LYS A 94 -0.93 0.43 15.30
CA LYS A 94 -0.41 1.48 16.20
C LYS A 94 0.28 0.92 17.44
N GLU A 95 -0.36 0.00 18.17
CA GLU A 95 0.22 -0.60 19.38
C GLU A 95 1.55 -1.33 19.14
N LYS A 96 1.67 -2.00 17.99
CA LYS A 96 2.90 -2.70 17.60
C LYS A 96 4.00 -1.73 17.19
N TYR A 97 3.62 -0.66 16.50
CA TYR A 97 4.55 0.42 16.16
C TYR A 97 5.10 1.11 17.41
N GLU A 98 4.25 1.47 18.37
CA GLU A 98 4.67 2.07 19.63
C GLU A 98 5.60 1.16 20.44
N GLN A 99 5.34 -0.16 20.45
CA GLN A 99 6.25 -1.15 21.06
C GLN A 99 7.62 -1.15 20.37
N LEU A 100 7.65 -1.08 19.03
CA LEU A 100 8.90 -1.03 18.27
C LEU A 100 9.71 0.23 18.63
N CYS A 101 9.07 1.40 18.66
CA CYS A 101 9.73 2.68 18.96
C CYS A 101 10.26 2.77 20.40
N ARG A 102 9.65 2.08 21.37
CA ARG A 102 10.16 2.04 22.75
C ARG A 102 11.37 1.13 22.94
N CYS A 103 11.60 0.22 22.00
CA CYS A 103 12.70 -0.75 22.04
C CYS A 103 13.86 -0.39 21.09
N ALA A 104 13.75 0.71 20.34
CA ALA A 104 14.77 1.25 19.45
C ALA A 104 15.56 2.36 20.16
#